data_AF-A0AAV6Z5K7-F1
#
_entry.id   AF-A0AAV6Z5K7-F1
#
_cell.length_a   1.000
_cell.length_b   1.000
_cell.length_c   1.000
_cell.angle_alpha   90.00
_cell.angle_beta   90.00
_cell.angle_gamma   90.00
#
_symmetry.space_group_name_H-M   'P 1'
#
loop_
_entity.id
_entity.type
_entity.pdbx_description
1 polymer ?
#
loop_
_entity_poly.entity_id
_entity_poly.type
_entity_poly.pdbx_seq_one_letter_code
_entity_poly.pdbx_strand_id
1 'polypeptide(L)'
;MQELEELRRQLGSVTASTTSGPQPVEVQRKQLRDKLNKKNVGQPIPVFPQWVYERPTLTGDFSSLSNTSTDVTVPIGTLPLPAQEASIVEDLLYVLIGVDGRYITSQPIAGRHIRSFIVDSNLDMSIKELVSRILPLASSYSTVTRSIKHYFLMDQGDFFVHFMDLTEEELKKKVEDIIPTRLEALLELALRMSTANTDPFKDDLKIELMPHDLITQLLRVLAIETRQEKALINVDPTELELSGLEAFSFDYIVKWPLSLIISRKALTRYQMLFRHMFYCKHVERLLCNVWIGNKAAKQFSLHSAKWFAGAFTLRQRMLNFVQNIQYYMMFEVMEPTWHILEKSLKLASNIDDVLGYHTSFLDNCLKDCMLTNPELLKMFSKLMSVCVMFTNCMQRFTQSMQLETEMQRLTLEHGTMMGPPTQSEKTEEAMKKKLTSKFLAEHVDAFQSSTGFESTINNFDNNFSIHLMELLDKLSMYSANDCEHNIINIIYRLDFNGFYTERLKRISAERSQKISPQMGPGRPSVAPP
;
A
#
# COMPACT_ATOMS: atom_id res chain seq x y z
N MET A 1 6.24 30.09 12.67
CA MET A 1 5.28 30.72 13.62
C MET A 1 4.10 31.31 12.88
N GLN A 2 4.29 32.27 11.96
CA GLN A 2 3.21 32.86 11.15
C GLN A 2 2.39 31.86 10.31
N GLU A 3 3.03 30.86 9.68
CA GLU A 3 2.30 29.82 8.92
C GLU A 3 1.48 28.88 9.82
N LEU A 4 1.96 28.64 11.05
CA LEU A 4 1.26 27.82 12.04
C LEU A 4 0.03 28.57 12.61
N GLU A 5 0.13 29.89 12.73
CA GLU A 5 -0.98 30.77 13.09
C GLU A 5 -2.00 30.91 11.95
N GLU A 6 -1.55 30.97 10.70
CA GLU A 6 -2.45 30.97 9.53
C GLU A 6 -3.19 29.62 9.41
N LEU A 7 -2.51 28.49 9.61
CA LEU A 7 -3.13 27.16 9.70
C LEU A 7 -4.11 27.07 10.88
N ARG A 8 -3.76 27.57 12.07
CA ARG A 8 -4.67 27.64 13.23
C ARG A 8 -5.88 28.52 12.96
N ARG A 9 -5.73 29.63 12.23
CA ARG A 9 -6.83 30.52 11.86
C ARG A 9 -7.74 29.88 10.81
N GLN A 10 -7.18 29.12 9.86
CA GLN A 10 -7.95 28.33 8.90
C GLN A 10 -8.72 27.19 9.60
N LEU A 11 -8.09 26.46 10.54
CA LEU A 11 -8.73 25.46 11.42
C LEU A 11 -9.79 26.09 12.35
N GLY A 12 -9.55 27.30 12.86
CA GLY A 12 -10.48 28.08 13.67
C GLY A 12 -11.73 28.53 12.90
N SER A 13 -11.58 28.88 11.61
CA SER A 13 -12.71 29.26 10.76
C SER A 13 -13.64 28.08 10.42
N VAL A 14 -13.10 26.85 10.42
CA VAL A 14 -13.87 25.60 10.21
C VAL A 14 -14.62 25.16 11.47
N THR A 15 -14.12 25.52 12.66
CA THR A 15 -14.73 25.20 13.96
C THR A 15 -15.77 26.24 14.42
N ALA A 16 -15.70 27.48 13.94
CA ALA A 16 -16.69 28.52 14.26
C ALA A 16 -18.08 28.30 13.63
N SER A 17 -18.22 27.39 12.66
CA SER A 17 -19.52 27.01 12.08
C SER A 17 -20.27 25.88 12.83
N THR A 18 -19.76 25.42 13.98
CA THR A 18 -20.32 24.26 14.71
C THR A 18 -21.06 24.58 16.02
N THR A 19 -21.60 25.78 16.18
CA THR A 19 -22.43 26.13 17.36
C THR A 19 -23.91 25.77 17.23
N SER A 20 -24.31 24.83 16.37
CA SER A 20 -25.71 24.36 16.29
C SER A 20 -25.85 22.87 15.96
N GLY A 21 -25.87 22.01 17.00
CA GLY A 21 -26.29 20.60 16.95
C GLY A 21 -25.55 19.68 15.95
N PRO A 22 -25.69 18.35 16.04
CA PRO A 22 -25.13 17.46 15.03
C PRO A 22 -25.96 17.59 13.74
N GLN A 23 -25.51 18.41 12.78
CA GLN A 23 -26.10 18.41 11.44
C GLN A 23 -25.80 17.07 10.72
N PRO A 24 -26.74 16.54 9.92
CA PRO A 24 -26.52 15.34 9.14
C PRO A 24 -25.29 15.48 8.22
N VAL A 25 -24.50 14.41 8.10
CA VAL A 25 -23.25 14.37 7.33
C VAL A 25 -23.48 14.78 5.85
N GLU A 26 -24.69 14.55 5.31
CA GLU A 26 -25.15 15.06 4.02
C GLU A 26 -25.04 16.59 3.85
N VAL A 27 -25.28 17.37 4.91
CA VAL A 27 -25.24 18.83 4.86
C VAL A 27 -23.81 19.34 4.79
N GLN A 28 -22.89 18.73 5.55
CA GLN A 28 -21.46 19.02 5.48
C GLN A 28 -20.86 18.63 4.12
N ARG A 29 -21.27 17.46 3.58
CA ARG A 29 -20.90 17.03 2.22
C ARG A 29 -21.37 18.03 1.15
N LYS A 30 -22.60 18.54 1.25
CA LYS A 30 -23.13 19.55 0.32
C LYS A 30 -22.32 20.85 0.38
N GLN A 31 -21.97 21.32 1.57
CA GLN A 31 -21.18 22.55 1.74
C GLN A 31 -19.73 22.42 1.22
N LEU A 32 -19.09 21.26 1.41
CA LEU A 32 -17.76 20.99 0.86
C LEU A 32 -17.78 20.86 -0.67
N ARG A 33 -18.83 20.25 -1.24
CA ARG A 33 -19.09 20.19 -2.70
C ARG A 33 -19.29 21.58 -3.30
N ASP A 34 -20.07 22.44 -2.65
CA ASP A 34 -20.30 23.82 -3.10
C ASP A 34 -19.02 24.67 -3.06
N LYS A 35 -18.10 24.39 -2.11
CA LYS A 35 -16.76 25.00 -2.05
C LYS A 35 -15.82 24.48 -3.14
N LEU A 36 -15.90 23.20 -3.52
CA LEU A 36 -15.07 22.62 -4.59
C LEU A 36 -15.55 23.02 -6.00
N ASN A 37 -16.87 23.12 -6.21
CA ASN A 37 -17.48 23.59 -7.46
C ASN A 37 -17.07 25.02 -7.83
N LYS A 38 -16.72 25.86 -6.84
CA LYS A 38 -16.16 27.20 -7.08
C LYS A 38 -14.73 27.19 -7.63
N LYS A 39 -13.97 26.09 -7.51
CA LYS A 39 -12.57 26.00 -7.95
C LYS A 39 -12.37 25.28 -9.28
N ASN A 40 -13.26 24.36 -9.68
CA ASN A 40 -13.13 23.60 -10.91
C ASN A 40 -14.40 23.71 -11.76
N VAL A 41 -14.44 24.70 -12.65
CA VAL A 41 -15.56 24.88 -13.61
C VAL A 41 -15.31 23.98 -14.81
N GLY A 42 -15.87 22.76 -14.82
CA GLY A 42 -15.88 21.97 -16.06
C GLY A 42 -16.19 20.48 -15.97
N GLN A 43 -16.04 19.81 -14.82
CA GLN A 43 -16.41 18.40 -14.68
C GLN A 43 -17.04 18.10 -13.32
N PRO A 44 -18.24 17.48 -13.26
CA PRO A 44 -18.80 17.03 -12.01
C PRO A 44 -17.94 15.89 -11.45
N ILE A 45 -17.54 16.02 -10.18
CA ILE A 45 -16.81 14.98 -9.45
C ILE A 45 -17.68 13.71 -9.46
N PRO A 46 -17.12 12.52 -9.73
CA PRO A 46 -17.88 11.27 -9.65
C PRO A 46 -18.54 11.12 -8.27
N VAL A 47 -19.86 10.94 -8.25
CA VAL A 47 -20.64 10.71 -7.03
C VAL A 47 -21.10 9.26 -7.03
N PHE A 48 -20.93 8.57 -5.90
CA PHE A 48 -21.52 7.26 -5.74
C PHE A 48 -23.06 7.36 -5.76
N PRO A 49 -23.75 6.42 -6.41
CA PRO A 49 -25.21 6.36 -6.37
C PRO A 49 -25.74 6.29 -4.93
N GLN A 50 -26.91 6.90 -4.66
CA GLN A 50 -27.53 6.91 -3.33
C GLN A 50 -27.72 5.51 -2.73
N TRP A 51 -28.02 4.51 -3.56
CA TRP A 51 -28.19 3.13 -3.10
C TRP A 51 -26.96 2.54 -2.40
N VAL A 52 -25.75 3.05 -2.68
CA VAL A 52 -24.51 2.63 -1.99
C VAL A 52 -24.58 2.94 -0.50
N TYR A 53 -25.23 4.06 -0.15
CA TYR A 53 -25.38 4.52 1.23
C TYR A 53 -26.67 4.02 1.90
N GLU A 54 -27.70 3.72 1.09
CA GLU A 54 -29.02 3.30 1.58
C GLU A 54 -29.11 1.79 1.89
N ARG A 55 -28.18 0.96 1.41
CA ARG A 55 -28.21 -0.50 1.57
C ARG A 55 -27.51 -0.94 2.87
N PRO A 56 -28.25 -1.35 3.92
CA PRO A 56 -27.65 -1.78 5.19
C PRO A 56 -26.84 -3.08 5.04
N THR A 57 -27.17 -3.91 4.04
CA THR A 57 -26.49 -5.18 3.78
C THR A 57 -25.10 -5.02 3.18
N LEU A 58 -24.78 -3.84 2.59
CA LEU A 58 -23.46 -3.56 2.02
C LEU A 58 -22.46 -3.10 3.09
N THR A 59 -22.95 -2.58 4.22
CA THR A 59 -22.09 -2.18 5.35
C THR A 59 -21.66 -3.37 6.21
N GLY A 60 -22.34 -4.52 6.08
CA GLY A 60 -21.99 -5.75 6.81
C GLY A 60 -22.05 -5.61 8.33
N ASP A 61 -22.75 -4.57 8.81
CA ASP A 61 -22.84 -4.18 10.22
C ASP A 61 -24.30 -4.35 10.66
N PHE A 62 -24.60 -5.51 11.24
CA PHE A 62 -25.89 -5.88 11.86
C PHE A 62 -27.08 -5.25 11.15
N SER A 63 -27.35 -5.73 9.94
CA SER A 63 -28.58 -5.37 9.24
C SER A 63 -29.74 -6.00 9.96
N SER A 64 -30.76 -5.21 10.30
CA SER A 64 -32.06 -5.70 10.74
C SER A 64 -32.82 -6.36 9.57
N LEU A 65 -32.21 -7.32 8.88
CA LEU A 65 -33.03 -8.35 8.27
C LEU A 65 -33.50 -9.18 9.44
N SER A 66 -34.80 -9.07 9.74
CA SER A 66 -35.52 -10.07 10.50
C SER A 66 -35.00 -11.43 10.05
N ASN A 67 -34.25 -12.12 10.91
CA ASN A 67 -33.91 -13.52 10.70
C ASN A 67 -35.24 -14.25 10.54
N THR A 68 -35.71 -14.42 9.30
CA THR A 68 -36.76 -15.36 8.93
C THR A 68 -36.16 -16.76 8.93
N SER A 69 -35.46 -17.12 10.01
CA SER A 69 -35.29 -18.53 10.37
C SER A 69 -36.57 -18.92 11.09
N THR A 70 -37.39 -19.73 10.43
CA THR A 70 -38.63 -20.33 10.93
C THR A 70 -38.43 -21.32 12.10
N ASP A 71 -37.25 -21.33 12.73
CA ASP A 71 -36.98 -22.15 13.90
C ASP A 71 -37.62 -21.50 15.12
N VAL A 72 -38.57 -22.20 15.73
CA VAL A 72 -39.17 -21.84 17.02
C VAL A 72 -38.03 -21.66 18.02
N THR A 73 -37.78 -20.42 18.46
CA THR A 73 -36.79 -20.11 19.49
C THR A 73 -37.18 -20.81 20.78
N VAL A 74 -36.46 -21.87 21.15
CA VAL A 74 -36.63 -22.55 22.43
C VAL A 74 -36.28 -21.56 23.55
N PRO A 75 -37.11 -21.39 24.59
CA PRO A 75 -36.77 -20.47 25.68
C PRO A 75 -35.49 -20.93 26.37
N ILE A 76 -34.42 -20.12 26.34
CA ILE A 76 -33.08 -20.51 26.79
C ILE A 76 -33.05 -21.01 28.25
N GLY A 77 -33.91 -20.44 29.11
CA GLY A 77 -34.01 -20.84 30.51
C GLY A 77 -34.55 -22.26 30.75
N THR A 78 -35.07 -22.93 29.71
CA THR A 78 -35.51 -24.33 29.79
C THR A 78 -34.39 -25.33 29.50
N LEU A 79 -33.23 -24.86 29.03
CA LEU A 79 -32.09 -25.70 28.67
C LEU A 79 -31.16 -25.93 29.89
N PRO A 80 -30.50 -27.10 29.99
CA PRO A 80 -29.42 -27.32 30.95
C PRO A 80 -28.27 -26.32 30.76
N LEU A 81 -27.53 -25.99 31.82
CA LEU A 81 -26.41 -25.04 31.77
C LEU A 81 -25.42 -25.30 30.60
N PRO A 82 -24.95 -26.54 30.34
CA PRO A 82 -24.03 -26.78 29.22
C PRO A 82 -24.65 -26.48 27.84
N ALA A 83 -25.96 -26.65 27.69
CA ALA A 83 -26.67 -26.32 26.45
C ALA A 83 -26.89 -24.81 26.32
N GLN A 84 -27.12 -24.10 27.44
CA GLN A 84 -27.16 -22.63 27.44
C GLN A 84 -25.79 -22.05 27.04
N GLU A 85 -24.70 -22.58 27.60
CA GLU A 85 -23.32 -22.18 27.23
C GLU A 85 -23.08 -22.36 25.73
N ALA A 86 -23.38 -23.54 25.18
CA ALA A 86 -23.17 -23.82 23.76
C ALA A 86 -23.98 -22.88 22.84
N SER A 87 -25.27 -22.67 23.12
CA SER A 87 -26.12 -21.78 22.33
C SER A 87 -25.68 -20.31 22.38
N ILE A 88 -25.18 -19.86 23.53
CA ILE A 88 -24.67 -18.49 23.69
C ILE A 88 -23.32 -18.29 23.02
N VAL A 89 -22.44 -19.30 23.04
CA VAL A 89 -21.17 -19.26 22.30
C VAL A 89 -21.43 -19.15 20.80
N GLU A 90 -22.38 -19.92 20.27
CA GLU A 90 -22.80 -19.84 18.87
C GLU A 90 -23.28 -18.43 18.51
N ASP A 91 -24.17 -17.84 19.31
CA ASP A 91 -24.64 -16.47 19.11
C ASP A 91 -23.52 -15.42 19.19
N LEU A 92 -22.58 -15.57 20.14
CA LEU A 92 -21.43 -14.67 20.26
C LEU A 92 -20.56 -14.69 18.99
N LEU A 93 -20.42 -15.85 18.35
CA LEU A 93 -19.68 -16.00 17.09
C LEU A 93 -20.40 -15.34 15.92
N TYR A 94 -21.72 -15.49 15.82
CA TYR A 94 -22.54 -14.73 14.86
C TYR A 94 -22.36 -13.22 15.03
N VAL A 95 -22.40 -12.77 16.28
CA VAL A 95 -22.25 -11.35 16.61
C VAL A 95 -20.84 -10.84 16.30
N LEU A 96 -19.78 -11.64 16.52
CA LEU A 96 -18.40 -11.26 16.16
C LEU A 96 -18.25 -10.97 14.66
N ILE A 97 -19.04 -11.61 13.81
CA ILE A 97 -19.00 -11.45 12.35
C ILE A 97 -19.85 -10.26 11.88
N GLY A 98 -20.70 -9.70 12.75
CA GLY A 98 -21.62 -8.62 12.44
C GLY A 98 -23.03 -9.09 12.06
N VAL A 99 -23.43 -10.29 12.50
CA VAL A 99 -24.77 -10.87 12.27
C VAL A 99 -25.48 -11.04 13.62
N ASP A 100 -26.78 -10.74 13.69
CA ASP A 100 -27.57 -10.96 14.91
C ASP A 100 -27.75 -12.46 15.20
N GLY A 101 -27.58 -12.85 16.46
CA GLY A 101 -27.83 -14.20 16.97
C GLY A 101 -29.30 -14.43 17.31
N ARG A 102 -29.61 -15.61 17.89
CA ARG A 102 -30.98 -16.01 18.29
C ARG A 102 -31.41 -15.40 19.63
N TYR A 103 -30.51 -15.38 20.60
CA TYR A 103 -30.66 -14.92 21.98
C TYR A 103 -29.85 -13.63 22.27
N ILE A 104 -28.90 -13.28 21.39
CA ILE A 104 -28.16 -12.02 21.41
C ILE A 104 -28.53 -11.19 20.18
N THR A 105 -29.18 -10.05 20.40
CA THR A 105 -29.64 -9.16 19.32
C THR A 105 -29.00 -7.79 19.44
N SER A 106 -28.56 -7.22 18.33
CA SER A 106 -28.01 -5.87 18.33
C SER A 106 -29.11 -4.81 18.46
N GLN A 107 -28.81 -3.74 19.19
CA GLN A 107 -29.65 -2.56 19.20
C GLN A 107 -29.26 -1.64 18.04
N PRO A 108 -30.24 -0.93 17.44
CA PRO A 108 -29.94 0.07 16.41
C PRO A 108 -29.08 1.18 17.00
N ILE A 109 -27.96 1.48 16.34
CA ILE A 109 -27.02 2.52 16.79
C ILE A 109 -27.68 3.89 16.67
N ALA A 110 -27.86 4.58 17.80
CA ALA A 110 -28.17 6.01 17.84
C ALA A 110 -26.89 6.82 18.10
N GLY A 111 -26.20 7.26 17.04
CA GLY A 111 -25.04 8.15 17.12
C GLY A 111 -23.67 7.46 17.10
N ARG A 112 -22.65 8.05 17.76
CA ARG A 112 -21.23 7.65 17.70
C ARG A 112 -20.82 6.59 18.74
N HIS A 113 -21.76 5.79 19.23
CA HIS A 113 -21.52 4.86 20.34
C HIS A 113 -21.31 3.42 19.85
N ILE A 114 -20.53 2.66 20.65
CA ILE A 114 -20.37 1.22 20.52
C ILE A 114 -21.76 0.57 20.51
N ARG A 115 -22.00 -0.32 19.55
CA ARG A 115 -23.28 -1.02 19.39
C ARG A 115 -23.60 -1.82 20.66
N SER A 116 -24.73 -1.52 21.28
CA SER A 116 -25.24 -2.27 22.43
C SER A 116 -25.99 -3.51 21.98
N PHE A 117 -26.02 -4.54 22.84
CA PHE A 117 -26.73 -5.78 22.57
C PHE A 117 -27.72 -6.10 23.68
N ILE A 118 -28.83 -6.72 23.32
CA ILE A 118 -29.80 -7.29 24.23
C ILE A 118 -29.51 -8.79 24.32
N VAL A 119 -29.30 -9.27 25.53
CA VAL A 119 -29.19 -10.70 25.87
C VAL A 119 -30.50 -11.15 26.50
N ASP A 120 -30.95 -12.36 26.17
CA ASP A 120 -32.15 -12.97 26.76
C ASP A 120 -32.17 -12.85 28.30
N SER A 121 -33.33 -12.50 28.84
CA SER A 121 -33.51 -12.27 30.29
C SER A 121 -33.42 -13.55 31.11
N ASN A 122 -33.71 -14.71 30.50
CA ASN A 122 -33.77 -16.01 31.16
C ASN A 122 -32.46 -16.79 31.13
N LEU A 123 -31.37 -16.20 30.62
CA LEU A 123 -30.04 -16.79 30.66
C LEU A 123 -29.48 -16.82 32.09
N ASP A 124 -28.75 -17.88 32.44
CA ASP A 124 -28.04 -17.97 33.71
C ASP A 124 -27.18 -16.72 33.99
N MET A 125 -27.22 -16.23 35.24
CA MET A 125 -26.60 -14.96 35.61
C MET A 125 -25.07 -14.96 35.43
N SER A 126 -24.41 -16.10 35.68
CA SER A 126 -22.96 -16.21 35.54
C SER A 126 -22.54 -16.14 34.07
N ILE A 127 -23.27 -16.82 33.19
CA ILE A 127 -23.07 -16.77 31.74
C ILE A 127 -23.40 -15.37 31.21
N LYS A 128 -24.51 -14.78 31.67
CA LYS A 128 -24.92 -13.43 31.28
C LYS A 128 -23.87 -12.37 31.64
N GLU A 129 -23.27 -12.48 32.82
CA GLU A 129 -22.19 -11.58 33.22
C GLU A 129 -20.94 -11.76 32.35
N LEU A 130 -20.56 -13.00 32.02
CA LEU A 130 -19.45 -13.28 31.11
C LEU A 130 -19.71 -12.75 29.69
N VAL A 131 -20.89 -13.00 29.14
CA VAL A 131 -21.34 -12.48 27.83
C VAL A 131 -21.30 -10.96 27.81
N SER A 132 -21.78 -10.30 28.87
CA SER A 132 -21.76 -8.83 28.95
C SER A 132 -20.35 -8.23 28.87
N ARG A 133 -19.32 -8.97 29.29
CA ARG A 133 -17.90 -8.58 29.17
C ARG A 133 -17.34 -8.85 27.76
N ILE A 134 -17.85 -9.85 27.06
CA ILE A 134 -17.40 -10.25 25.72
C ILE A 134 -18.12 -9.46 24.63
N LEU A 135 -19.38 -9.09 24.79
CA LEU A 135 -20.17 -8.38 23.78
C LEU A 135 -19.50 -7.10 23.19
N PRO A 136 -18.78 -6.28 23.98
CA PRO A 136 -17.98 -5.20 23.42
C PRO A 136 -16.95 -5.66 22.38
N LEU A 137 -16.33 -6.84 22.55
CA LEU A 137 -15.45 -7.47 21.54
C LEU A 137 -16.22 -7.70 20.23
N ALA A 138 -17.42 -8.25 20.34
CA ALA A 138 -18.23 -8.68 19.21
C ALA A 138 -18.81 -7.50 18.41
N SER A 139 -19.19 -6.39 19.09
CA SER A 139 -19.61 -5.15 18.41
C SER A 139 -18.55 -4.56 17.48
N SER A 140 -17.28 -4.72 17.84
CA SER A 140 -16.21 -3.91 17.28
C SER A 140 -15.27 -4.73 16.41
N TYR A 141 -15.23 -6.06 16.54
CA TYR A 141 -14.30 -6.90 15.78
C TYR A 141 -14.51 -6.81 14.26
N SER A 142 -15.73 -7.00 13.76
CA SER A 142 -16.04 -6.92 12.32
C SER A 142 -15.64 -5.56 11.74
N THR A 143 -16.01 -4.48 12.42
CA THR A 143 -15.72 -3.11 11.98
C THR A 143 -14.24 -2.76 12.07
N VAL A 144 -13.55 -3.10 13.16
CA VAL A 144 -12.10 -2.87 13.32
C VAL A 144 -11.29 -3.70 12.32
N THR A 145 -11.67 -4.96 12.10
CA THR A 145 -11.00 -5.82 11.09
C THR A 145 -11.17 -5.21 9.70
N ARG A 146 -12.35 -4.66 9.38
CA ARG A 146 -12.58 -3.93 8.14
C ARG A 146 -11.77 -2.63 8.06
N SER A 147 -11.67 -1.85 9.13
CA SER A 147 -10.77 -0.67 9.21
C SER A 147 -9.31 -1.09 8.96
N ILE A 148 -8.86 -2.20 9.52
CA ILE A 148 -7.53 -2.75 9.26
C ILE A 148 -7.37 -3.09 7.77
N LYS A 149 -8.36 -3.73 7.11
CA LYS A 149 -8.32 -3.93 5.65
C LYS A 149 -8.22 -2.62 4.89
N HIS A 150 -9.03 -1.62 5.25
CA HIS A 150 -9.04 -0.31 4.58
C HIS A 150 -7.67 0.37 4.56
N TYR A 151 -6.93 0.34 5.68
CA TYR A 151 -5.66 1.04 5.81
C TYR A 151 -4.42 0.15 5.58
N PHE A 152 -4.37 -1.08 6.13
CA PHE A 152 -3.19 -1.93 5.99
C PHE A 152 -3.16 -2.72 4.68
N LEU A 153 -4.33 -3.10 4.15
CA LEU A 153 -4.45 -3.81 2.88
C LEU A 153 -4.78 -2.88 1.69
N MET A 154 -4.78 -1.57 1.94
CA MET A 154 -4.94 -0.51 0.93
C MET A 154 -6.25 -0.57 0.11
N ASP A 155 -7.32 -1.08 0.70
CA ASP A 155 -8.64 -1.20 0.05
C ASP A 155 -9.29 0.17 -0.23
N GLN A 156 -9.11 1.15 0.67
CA GLN A 156 -9.59 2.54 0.44
C GLN A 156 -8.57 3.33 -0.39
N GLY A 157 -8.57 3.12 -1.71
CA GLY A 157 -7.60 3.72 -2.62
C GLY A 157 -7.64 5.25 -2.70
N ASP A 158 -8.80 5.89 -2.50
CA ASP A 158 -8.94 7.35 -2.54
C ASP A 158 -8.20 8.04 -1.37
N PHE A 159 -8.21 7.42 -0.19
CA PHE A 159 -7.40 7.84 0.96
C PHE A 159 -5.91 7.87 0.60
N PHE A 160 -5.40 6.81 -0.03
CA PHE A 160 -3.98 6.72 -0.40
C PHE A 160 -3.56 7.73 -1.45
N VAL A 161 -4.44 8.06 -2.41
CA VAL A 161 -4.18 9.13 -3.39
C VAL A 161 -3.93 10.45 -2.66
N HIS A 162 -4.86 10.86 -1.79
CA HIS A 162 -4.73 12.10 -1.02
C HIS A 162 -3.55 12.07 -0.05
N PHE A 163 -3.38 10.98 0.69
CA PHE A 163 -2.32 10.82 1.67
C PHE A 163 -0.94 10.96 1.03
N MET A 164 -0.68 10.18 -0.02
CA MET A 164 0.64 10.18 -0.67
C MET A 164 0.93 11.51 -1.39
N ASP A 165 -0.08 12.22 -1.91
CA ASP A 165 0.10 13.57 -2.46
C ASP A 165 0.49 14.59 -1.38
N LEU A 166 -0.17 14.53 -0.23
CA LEU A 166 0.04 15.46 0.88
C LEU A 166 1.37 15.21 1.61
N THR A 167 1.82 13.97 1.71
CA THR A 167 3.03 13.59 2.45
C THR A 167 4.27 13.44 1.58
N GLU A 168 4.16 13.55 0.25
CA GLU A 168 5.26 13.29 -0.69
C GLU A 168 6.56 14.03 -0.31
N GLU A 169 6.45 15.34 -0.06
CA GLU A 169 7.60 16.19 0.27
C GLU A 169 8.17 15.94 1.67
N GLU A 170 7.37 15.43 2.60
CA GLU A 170 7.83 15.08 3.93
C GLU A 170 8.52 13.71 3.92
N LEU A 171 7.95 12.72 3.24
CA LEU A 171 8.49 11.37 3.21
C LEU A 171 9.73 11.21 2.33
N LYS A 172 9.97 12.13 1.38
CA LYS A 172 11.23 12.19 0.60
C LYS A 172 12.46 12.51 1.46
N LYS A 173 12.28 13.11 2.64
CA LYS A 173 13.37 13.47 3.55
C LYS A 173 13.98 12.23 4.21
N LYS A 174 15.17 12.39 4.79
CA LYS A 174 15.75 11.39 5.69
C LYS A 174 14.90 11.27 6.95
N VAL A 175 14.86 10.08 7.57
CA VAL A 175 14.04 9.82 8.77
C VAL A 175 14.30 10.84 9.89
N GLU A 176 15.55 11.27 10.07
CA GLU A 176 15.96 12.23 11.10
C GLU A 176 15.37 13.64 10.90
N ASP A 177 15.10 14.01 9.64
CA ASP A 177 14.61 15.34 9.25
C ASP A 177 13.08 15.44 9.24
N ILE A 178 12.40 14.31 9.48
CA ILE A 178 10.94 14.22 9.43
C ILE A 178 10.36 14.67 10.76
N ILE A 179 9.34 15.55 10.68
CA ILE A 179 8.63 16.02 11.87
C ILE A 179 7.39 15.13 12.10
N PRO A 180 7.35 14.27 13.14
CA PRO A 180 6.24 13.32 13.31
C PRO A 180 4.87 14.01 13.49
N THR A 181 4.83 15.13 14.20
CA THR A 181 3.60 15.91 14.41
C THR A 181 3.04 16.50 13.12
N ARG A 182 3.90 16.81 12.15
CA ARG A 182 3.48 17.27 10.82
C ARG A 182 2.89 16.11 10.01
N LEU A 183 3.52 14.94 10.04
CA LEU A 183 2.99 13.75 9.38
C LEU A 183 1.62 13.35 9.93
N GLU A 184 1.44 13.36 11.25
CA GLU A 184 0.14 13.03 11.88
C GLU A 184 -0.95 14.04 11.46
N ALA A 185 -0.62 15.34 11.39
CA ALA A 185 -1.56 16.36 10.91
C ALA A 185 -1.94 16.16 9.42
N LEU A 186 -1.00 15.72 8.58
CA LEU A 186 -1.25 15.39 7.18
C LEU A 186 -2.10 14.12 7.04
N LEU A 187 -1.90 13.12 7.90
CA LEU A 187 -2.76 11.92 7.99
C LEU A 187 -4.21 12.31 8.32
N GLU A 188 -4.41 13.10 9.38
CA GLU A 188 -5.75 13.56 9.76
C GLU A 188 -6.43 14.33 8.63
N LEU A 189 -5.69 15.18 7.90
CA LEU A 189 -6.22 15.91 6.75
C LEU A 189 -6.64 14.95 5.63
N ALA A 190 -5.80 13.97 5.29
CA ALA A 190 -6.08 12.97 4.26
C ALA A 190 -7.33 12.13 4.60
N LEU A 191 -7.45 11.69 5.85
CA LEU A 191 -8.63 10.94 6.34
C LEU A 191 -9.92 11.76 6.21
N ARG A 192 -9.88 13.06 6.49
CA ARG A 192 -11.05 13.94 6.38
C ARG A 192 -11.47 14.23 4.93
N MET A 193 -10.52 14.22 4.00
CA MET A 193 -10.76 14.45 2.57
C MET A 193 -11.32 13.21 1.86
N SER A 194 -11.02 12.02 2.37
CA SER A 194 -11.43 10.73 1.81
C SER A 194 -12.83 10.30 2.24
N THR A 195 -13.40 9.34 1.50
CA THR A 195 -14.56 8.54 1.93
C THR A 195 -14.31 7.81 3.24
N ALA A 196 -13.05 7.52 3.61
CA ALA A 196 -12.64 6.93 4.88
C ALA A 196 -13.11 7.74 6.12
N ASN A 197 -13.51 9.00 5.96
CA ASN A 197 -14.09 9.79 7.05
C ASN A 197 -15.36 9.15 7.65
N THR A 198 -16.05 8.25 6.94
CA THR A 198 -17.21 7.53 7.49
C THR A 198 -16.83 6.42 8.46
N ASP A 199 -15.58 5.99 8.49
CA ASP A 199 -15.09 4.96 9.41
C ASP A 199 -15.19 5.46 10.86
N PRO A 200 -15.92 4.75 11.75
CA PRO A 200 -16.01 5.06 13.17
C PRO A 200 -14.67 4.98 13.91
N PHE A 201 -13.75 4.12 13.47
CA PHE A 201 -12.49 3.83 14.15
C PHE A 201 -11.26 4.45 13.46
N LYS A 202 -11.45 5.38 12.52
CA LYS A 202 -10.34 6.09 11.83
C LYS A 202 -9.36 6.79 12.77
N ASP A 203 -9.81 7.21 13.96
CA ASP A 203 -8.99 7.95 14.93
C ASP A 203 -7.94 7.03 15.61
N ASP A 204 -8.12 5.71 15.54
CA ASP A 204 -7.19 4.71 16.08
C ASP A 204 -5.99 4.46 15.14
N LEU A 205 -6.02 4.99 13.90
CA LEU A 205 -4.90 4.95 12.97
C LEU A 205 -3.82 5.96 13.39
N LYS A 206 -2.56 5.50 13.41
CA LYS A 206 -1.39 6.29 13.82
C LYS A 206 -0.25 6.10 12.82
N ILE A 207 0.65 7.07 12.74
CA ILE A 207 1.91 6.92 11.99
C ILE A 207 3.00 6.38 12.90
N GLU A 208 3.72 5.37 12.42
CA GLU A 208 4.92 4.83 13.03
C GLU A 208 6.08 4.88 12.02
N LEU A 209 7.23 5.41 12.44
CA LEU A 209 8.46 5.38 11.66
C LEU A 209 9.31 4.19 12.14
N MET A 210 9.45 3.19 11.30
CA MET A 210 10.17 1.97 11.62
C MET A 210 11.69 2.22 11.64
N PRO A 211 12.42 1.64 12.60
CA PRO A 211 13.88 1.85 12.71
C PRO A 211 14.69 1.11 11.64
N HIS A 212 14.04 0.26 10.84
CA HIS A 212 14.68 -0.61 9.85
C HIS A 212 13.85 -0.67 8.58
N ASP A 213 14.48 -0.88 7.42
CA ASP A 213 13.77 -1.24 6.19
C ASP A 213 13.01 -2.57 6.33
N LEU A 214 12.15 -2.87 5.34
CA LEU A 214 11.33 -4.08 5.35
C LEU A 214 12.16 -5.37 5.33
N ILE A 215 13.26 -5.41 4.59
CA ILE A 215 14.11 -6.60 4.47
C ILE A 215 14.77 -6.91 5.81
N THR A 216 15.33 -5.90 6.45
CA THR A 216 15.99 -5.99 7.75
C THR A 216 14.98 -6.33 8.84
N GLN A 217 13.79 -5.71 8.83
CA GLN A 217 12.69 -6.09 9.72
C GLN A 217 12.35 -7.58 9.57
N LEU A 218 12.24 -8.06 8.34
CA LEU A 218 11.88 -9.44 8.04
C LEU A 218 12.98 -10.43 8.45
N LEU A 219 14.23 -10.14 8.13
CA LEU A 219 15.37 -10.96 8.53
C LEU A 219 15.48 -11.05 10.05
N ARG A 220 15.20 -9.95 10.78
CA ARG A 220 15.16 -9.96 12.25
C ARG A 220 14.02 -10.84 12.75
N VAL A 221 12.83 -10.76 12.16
CA VAL A 221 11.69 -11.60 12.57
C VAL A 221 11.92 -13.09 12.27
N LEU A 222 12.49 -13.43 11.11
CA LEU A 222 12.87 -14.81 10.79
C LEU A 222 14.02 -15.32 11.68
N ALA A 223 14.93 -14.44 12.08
CA ALA A 223 16.03 -14.80 12.99
C ALA A 223 15.53 -15.13 14.40
N ILE A 224 14.40 -14.58 14.85
CA ILE A 224 13.80 -14.89 16.16
C ILE A 224 13.40 -16.38 16.28
N GLU A 225 13.17 -17.06 15.15
CA GLU A 225 12.77 -18.48 15.12
C GLU A 225 13.95 -19.47 15.00
N THR A 226 15.20 -19.00 14.84
CA THR A 226 16.37 -19.88 14.63
C THR A 226 17.51 -19.57 15.60
N ARG A 227 18.15 -20.61 16.17
CA ARG A 227 19.30 -20.53 17.12
C ARG A 227 20.57 -19.84 16.56
N GLN A 228 20.54 -19.23 15.38
CA GLN A 228 21.67 -18.52 14.76
C GLN A 228 21.50 -17.00 14.91
N GLU A 229 21.39 -16.56 16.18
CA GLU A 229 21.02 -15.19 16.57
C GLU A 229 22.12 -14.12 16.36
N LYS A 230 23.40 -14.46 16.21
CA LYS A 230 24.48 -13.47 16.47
C LYS A 230 25.11 -12.76 15.26
N ALA A 231 24.78 -13.15 14.03
CA ALA A 231 25.39 -12.53 12.84
C ALA A 231 24.49 -11.48 12.14
N LEU A 232 23.16 -11.63 12.23
CA LEU A 232 22.20 -10.73 11.58
C LEU A 232 21.74 -9.55 12.46
N ILE A 233 21.86 -9.68 13.79
CA ILE A 233 21.46 -8.64 14.75
C ILE A 233 22.51 -7.51 14.85
N ASN A 234 23.76 -7.77 14.44
CA ASN A 234 24.87 -6.81 14.52
C ASN A 234 24.96 -5.81 13.37
N VAL A 235 23.96 -5.75 12.47
CA VAL A 235 23.83 -4.56 11.60
C VAL A 235 23.26 -3.46 12.48
N ASP A 236 24.13 -2.56 12.91
CA ASP A 236 23.76 -1.41 13.72
C ASP A 236 22.61 -0.65 13.02
N PRO A 237 21.55 -0.24 13.74
CA PRO A 237 20.47 0.57 13.18
C PRO A 237 20.96 1.87 12.50
N THR A 238 22.17 2.31 12.88
CA THR A 238 22.77 3.60 12.59
C THR A 238 23.44 3.72 11.22
N GLU A 239 23.58 2.62 10.46
CA GLU A 239 24.30 2.65 9.16
C GLU A 239 23.40 2.76 7.93
N LEU A 240 22.07 2.64 8.09
CA LEU A 240 21.12 2.76 6.99
C LEU A 240 20.53 4.18 7.00
N GLU A 241 21.01 5.03 6.09
CA GLU A 241 20.35 6.32 5.78
C GLU A 241 18.98 6.06 5.13
N LEU A 242 17.98 5.72 5.93
CA LEU A 242 16.63 5.44 5.47
C LEU A 242 15.92 6.72 5.06
N SER A 243 15.22 6.66 3.93
CA SER A 243 14.22 7.68 3.59
C SER A 243 12.95 7.50 4.42
N GLY A 244 12.18 8.58 4.57
CA GLY A 244 10.86 8.51 5.20
C GLY A 244 9.94 7.49 4.55
N LEU A 245 9.98 7.38 3.21
CA LEU A 245 9.22 6.39 2.45
C LEU A 245 9.54 4.94 2.81
N GLU A 246 10.81 4.62 3.03
CA GLU A 246 11.23 3.27 3.41
C GLU A 246 10.89 2.97 4.86
N ALA A 247 10.98 3.95 5.75
CA ALA A 247 10.69 3.79 7.18
C ALA A 247 9.19 3.83 7.53
N PHE A 248 8.37 4.44 6.68
CA PHE A 248 6.96 4.69 6.97
C PHE A 248 6.14 3.41 7.21
N SER A 249 5.33 3.41 8.26
CA SER A 249 4.30 2.39 8.53
C SER A 249 3.09 3.00 9.24
N PHE A 250 1.97 2.28 9.19
CA PHE A 250 0.83 2.58 10.05
C PHE A 250 0.89 1.74 11.33
N ASP A 251 0.44 2.31 12.43
CA ASP A 251 0.08 1.58 13.64
C ASP A 251 -1.42 1.74 13.91
N TYR A 252 -1.99 0.81 14.68
CA TYR A 252 -3.42 0.79 14.97
C TYR A 252 -3.67 0.51 16.44
N ILE A 253 -4.36 1.43 17.11
CA ILE A 253 -4.64 1.33 18.54
C ILE A 253 -5.79 0.33 18.76
N VAL A 254 -5.43 -0.90 19.13
CA VAL A 254 -6.41 -1.93 19.52
C VAL A 254 -6.53 -1.99 21.04
N LYS A 255 -7.70 -1.60 21.55
CA LYS A 255 -8.01 -1.67 22.99
C LYS A 255 -8.38 -3.09 23.40
N TRP A 256 -8.13 -3.42 24.67
CA TRP A 256 -8.72 -4.62 25.28
C TRP A 256 -10.26 -4.53 25.20
N PRO A 257 -10.98 -5.61 24.88
CA PRO A 257 -10.51 -7.00 24.72
C PRO A 257 -10.06 -7.41 23.31
N LEU A 258 -10.21 -6.56 22.28
CA LEU A 258 -9.87 -6.89 20.89
C LEU A 258 -8.40 -7.24 20.68
N SER A 259 -7.52 -6.75 21.54
CA SER A 259 -6.10 -7.07 21.55
C SER A 259 -5.78 -8.56 21.72
N LEU A 260 -6.75 -9.37 22.20
CA LEU A 260 -6.62 -10.82 22.26
C LEU A 260 -6.60 -11.46 20.86
N ILE A 261 -7.42 -10.94 19.93
CA ILE A 261 -7.48 -11.43 18.55
C ILE A 261 -6.48 -10.69 17.68
N ILE A 262 -6.56 -9.35 17.66
CA ILE A 262 -5.65 -8.49 16.91
C ILE A 262 -4.48 -8.13 17.84
N SER A 263 -3.62 -9.12 18.04
CA SER A 263 -2.42 -8.98 18.87
C SER A 263 -1.35 -8.12 18.19
N ARG A 264 -0.36 -7.64 18.94
CA ARG A 264 0.82 -6.95 18.36
C ARG A 264 1.52 -7.83 17.32
N LYS A 265 1.55 -9.16 17.51
CA LYS A 265 2.09 -10.10 16.51
C LYS A 265 1.33 -10.02 15.19
N ALA A 266 0.01 -10.00 15.23
CA ALA A 266 -0.81 -9.85 14.02
C ALA A 266 -0.60 -8.49 13.37
N LEU A 267 -0.54 -7.41 14.16
CA LEU A 267 -0.34 -6.05 13.66
C LEU A 267 1.02 -5.89 12.98
N THR A 268 2.10 -6.45 13.53
CA THR A 268 3.43 -6.46 12.88
C THR A 268 3.38 -7.12 11.49
N ARG A 269 2.59 -8.19 11.32
CA ARG A 269 2.42 -8.85 10.01
C ARG A 269 1.64 -7.98 9.03
N TYR A 270 0.57 -7.32 9.48
CA TYR A 270 -0.15 -6.32 8.69
C TYR A 270 0.76 -5.16 8.28
N GLN A 271 1.61 -4.66 9.19
CA GLN A 271 2.60 -3.63 8.89
C GLN A 271 3.58 -4.06 7.79
N MET A 272 4.08 -5.30 7.83
CA MET A 272 4.96 -5.82 6.77
C MET A 272 4.27 -5.86 5.40
N LEU A 273 3.03 -6.37 5.35
CA LEU A 273 2.22 -6.38 4.13
C LEU A 273 2.01 -4.96 3.60
N PHE A 274 1.58 -4.05 4.49
CA PHE A 274 1.36 -2.65 4.18
C PHE A 274 2.62 -1.99 3.59
N ARG A 275 3.76 -2.10 4.28
CA ARG A 275 5.04 -1.50 3.84
C ARG A 275 5.44 -1.99 2.45
N HIS A 276 5.26 -3.28 2.19
CA HIS A 276 5.58 -3.87 0.89
C HIS A 276 4.72 -3.28 -0.23
N MET A 277 3.40 -3.23 -0.05
CA MET A 277 2.48 -2.66 -1.03
C MET A 277 2.64 -1.15 -1.19
N PHE A 278 2.83 -0.43 -0.09
CA PHE A 278 3.00 1.01 -0.09
C PHE A 278 4.21 1.43 -0.92
N TYR A 279 5.32 0.71 -0.79
CA TYR A 279 6.51 0.93 -1.62
C TYR A 279 6.24 0.64 -3.10
N CYS A 280 5.51 -0.44 -3.41
CA CYS A 280 5.09 -0.72 -4.78
C CYS A 280 4.25 0.43 -5.36
N LYS A 281 3.31 0.96 -4.57
CA LYS A 281 2.45 2.08 -4.96
C LYS A 281 3.25 3.36 -5.19
N HIS A 282 4.25 3.60 -4.35
CA HIS A 282 5.14 4.74 -4.51
C HIS A 282 5.92 4.69 -5.83
N VAL A 283 6.57 3.56 -6.14
CA VAL A 283 7.37 3.44 -7.37
C VAL A 283 6.49 3.53 -8.62
N GLU A 284 5.27 2.98 -8.59
CA GLU A 284 4.30 3.19 -9.67
C GLU A 284 4.01 4.68 -9.89
N ARG A 285 3.73 5.44 -8.81
CA ARG A 285 3.51 6.88 -8.89
C ARG A 285 4.72 7.62 -9.49
N LEU A 286 5.94 7.28 -9.09
CA LEU A 286 7.16 7.88 -9.65
C LEU A 286 7.26 7.64 -11.17
N LEU A 287 7.01 6.41 -11.63
CA LEU A 287 7.00 6.05 -13.05
C LEU A 287 5.91 6.79 -13.84
N CYS A 288 4.75 7.02 -13.23
CA CYS A 288 3.67 7.84 -13.79
C CYS A 288 4.05 9.33 -13.85
N ASN A 289 4.70 9.87 -12.83
CA ASN A 289 5.18 11.26 -12.82
C ASN A 289 6.21 11.52 -13.93
N VAL A 290 7.12 10.58 -14.17
CA VAL A 290 8.04 10.64 -15.32
C VAL A 290 7.29 10.65 -16.64
N TRP A 291 6.19 9.89 -16.77
CA TRP A 291 5.37 9.91 -17.99
C TRP A 291 4.72 11.27 -18.25
N ILE A 292 4.25 11.97 -17.21
CA ILE A 292 3.70 13.32 -17.33
C ILE A 292 4.79 14.28 -17.84
N GLY A 293 5.99 14.24 -17.25
CA GLY A 293 7.13 15.05 -17.69
C GLY A 293 7.55 14.77 -19.13
N ASN A 294 7.54 13.50 -19.52
CA ASN A 294 7.86 13.06 -20.88
C ASN A 294 6.90 13.57 -21.96
N LYS A 295 5.68 14.00 -21.60
CA LYS A 295 4.74 14.62 -22.55
C LYS A 295 5.29 15.94 -23.10
N ALA A 296 5.98 16.72 -22.26
CA ALA A 296 6.68 17.93 -22.69
C ALA A 296 7.85 17.59 -23.63
N ALA A 297 8.50 16.44 -23.42
CA ALA A 297 9.63 16.01 -24.25
C ALA A 297 9.27 15.71 -25.71
N LYS A 298 7.98 15.48 -26.01
CA LYS A 298 7.49 15.29 -27.38
C LYS A 298 7.54 16.56 -28.25
N GLN A 299 7.81 17.72 -27.65
CA GLN A 299 7.93 19.00 -28.35
C GLN A 299 9.34 19.23 -28.91
N PHE A 300 10.30 18.35 -28.61
CA PHE A 300 11.70 18.50 -29.02
C PHE A 300 12.01 17.92 -30.41
N SER A 301 13.20 18.27 -30.92
CA SER A 301 13.65 17.94 -32.28
C SER A 301 13.77 16.42 -32.55
N LEU A 302 13.64 16.04 -33.83
CA LEU A 302 13.63 14.64 -34.29
C LEU A 302 14.90 13.85 -33.95
N HIS A 303 16.06 14.51 -33.80
CA HIS A 303 17.32 13.83 -33.46
C HIS A 303 17.27 13.25 -32.03
N SER A 304 16.74 14.03 -31.08
CA SER A 304 16.59 13.62 -29.69
C SER A 304 15.47 12.59 -29.48
N ALA A 305 14.50 12.52 -30.40
CA ALA A 305 13.32 11.66 -30.29
C ALA A 305 13.64 10.15 -30.22
N LYS A 306 14.74 9.68 -30.83
CA LYS A 306 15.13 8.26 -30.80
C LYS A 306 15.50 7.79 -29.39
N TRP A 307 16.19 8.61 -28.61
CA TRP A 307 16.64 8.26 -27.26
C TRP A 307 15.48 8.27 -26.26
N PHE A 308 14.56 9.23 -26.44
CA PHE A 308 13.30 9.26 -25.70
C PHE A 308 12.47 8.00 -25.93
N ALA A 309 12.46 7.44 -27.14
CA ALA A 309 11.75 6.20 -27.41
C ALA A 309 12.30 5.01 -26.59
N GLY A 310 13.63 4.92 -26.42
CA GLY A 310 14.26 3.92 -25.55
C GLY A 310 13.83 4.07 -24.09
N ALA A 311 13.91 5.29 -23.55
CA ALA A 311 13.47 5.59 -22.20
C ALA A 311 11.97 5.35 -21.98
N PHE A 312 11.12 5.66 -22.98
CA PHE A 312 9.67 5.42 -22.91
C PHE A 312 9.35 3.94 -22.90
N THR A 313 10.07 3.15 -23.70
CA THR A 313 9.93 1.69 -23.75
C THR A 313 10.35 1.06 -22.43
N LEU A 314 11.50 1.47 -21.88
CA LEU A 314 11.98 1.00 -20.58
C LEU A 314 11.01 1.35 -19.45
N ARG A 315 10.56 2.62 -19.38
CA ARG A 315 9.55 3.06 -18.41
C ARG A 315 8.27 2.24 -18.51
N GLN A 316 7.80 1.93 -19.73
CA GLN A 316 6.60 1.13 -19.91
C GLN A 316 6.78 -0.30 -19.42
N ARG A 317 7.96 -0.91 -19.63
CA ARG A 317 8.29 -2.24 -19.09
C ARG A 317 8.34 -2.24 -17.56
N MET A 318 9.00 -1.25 -16.96
CA MET A 318 9.05 -1.07 -15.50
C MET A 318 7.65 -0.85 -14.91
N LEU A 319 6.84 0.01 -15.52
CA LEU A 319 5.47 0.28 -15.07
C LEU A 319 4.59 -0.97 -15.17
N ASN A 320 4.64 -1.68 -16.31
CA ASN A 320 3.90 -2.92 -16.49
C ASN A 320 4.31 -3.97 -15.45
N PHE A 321 5.60 -4.09 -15.15
CA PHE A 321 6.08 -4.97 -14.08
C PHE A 321 5.46 -4.60 -12.73
N VAL A 322 5.63 -3.35 -12.27
CA VAL A 322 5.16 -2.92 -10.94
C VAL A 322 3.64 -3.05 -10.82
N GLN A 323 2.89 -2.67 -11.87
CA GLN A 323 1.44 -2.77 -11.88
C GLN A 323 0.96 -4.23 -11.81
N ASN A 324 1.56 -5.14 -12.58
CA ASN A 324 1.18 -6.55 -12.52
C ASN A 324 1.49 -7.20 -11.17
N ILE A 325 2.59 -6.80 -10.52
CA ILE A 325 2.88 -7.21 -9.13
C ILE A 325 1.82 -6.71 -8.16
N GLN A 326 1.43 -5.43 -8.24
CA GLN A 326 0.36 -4.89 -7.40
C GLN A 326 -0.97 -5.61 -7.64
N TYR A 327 -1.35 -5.83 -8.91
CA TYR A 327 -2.58 -6.54 -9.25
C TYR A 327 -2.60 -7.96 -8.70
N TYR A 328 -1.47 -8.67 -8.78
CA TYR A 328 -1.33 -10.00 -8.19
C TYR A 328 -1.54 -9.96 -6.66
N MET A 329 -0.82 -9.08 -5.95
CA MET A 329 -0.94 -8.98 -4.49
C MET A 329 -2.36 -8.61 -4.04
N MET A 330 -3.02 -7.66 -4.71
CA MET A 330 -4.34 -7.20 -4.31
C MET A 330 -5.44 -8.20 -4.69
N PHE A 331 -5.49 -8.66 -5.95
CA PHE A 331 -6.66 -9.39 -6.48
C PHE A 331 -6.50 -10.92 -6.50
N GLU A 332 -5.28 -11.44 -6.49
CA GLU A 332 -5.05 -12.89 -6.47
C GLU A 332 -4.64 -13.42 -5.10
N VAL A 333 -4.00 -12.58 -4.27
CA VAL A 333 -3.61 -12.96 -2.90
C VAL A 333 -4.59 -12.40 -1.88
N MET A 334 -4.69 -11.08 -1.72
CA MET A 334 -5.39 -10.48 -0.58
C MET A 334 -6.91 -10.63 -0.65
N GLU A 335 -7.55 -10.27 -1.76
CA GLU A 335 -9.01 -10.33 -1.85
C GLU A 335 -9.56 -11.77 -1.75
N PRO A 336 -8.97 -12.79 -2.41
CA PRO A 336 -9.42 -14.16 -2.26
C PRO A 336 -9.19 -14.73 -0.86
N THR A 337 -8.03 -14.47 -0.24
CA THR A 337 -7.73 -14.94 1.12
C THR A 337 -8.61 -14.25 2.16
N TRP A 338 -8.92 -12.97 1.97
CA TRP A 338 -9.88 -12.24 2.80
C TRP A 338 -11.28 -12.86 2.71
N HIS A 339 -11.74 -13.21 1.51
CA HIS A 339 -13.03 -13.89 1.32
C HIS A 339 -13.07 -15.27 1.99
N ILE A 340 -11.95 -15.99 1.96
CA ILE A 340 -11.81 -17.26 2.70
C ILE A 340 -11.93 -16.99 4.20
N LEU A 341 -11.23 -15.97 4.73
CA LEU A 341 -11.34 -15.58 6.14
C LEU A 341 -12.79 -15.27 6.53
N GLU A 342 -13.49 -14.43 5.76
CA GLU A 342 -14.90 -14.08 6.05
C GLU A 342 -15.82 -15.30 6.05
N LYS A 343 -15.60 -16.27 5.16
CA LYS A 343 -16.35 -17.53 5.13
C LYS A 343 -16.00 -18.43 6.30
N SER A 344 -14.71 -18.59 6.61
CA SER A 344 -14.24 -19.43 7.71
C SER A 344 -14.68 -18.89 9.06
N LEU A 345 -14.69 -17.57 9.24
CA LEU A 345 -15.20 -16.94 10.46
C LEU A 345 -16.68 -17.30 10.70
N LYS A 346 -17.50 -17.41 9.65
CA LYS A 346 -18.91 -17.87 9.73
C LYS A 346 -19.08 -19.33 10.15
N LEU A 347 -18.03 -20.13 10.05
CA LEU A 347 -18.03 -21.55 10.42
C LEU A 347 -17.31 -21.80 11.75
N ALA A 348 -16.73 -20.76 12.36
CA ALA A 348 -16.02 -20.88 13.62
C ALA A 348 -16.97 -21.35 14.72
N SER A 349 -16.52 -22.27 15.57
CA SER A 349 -17.29 -22.81 16.70
C SER A 349 -16.78 -22.30 18.06
N ASN A 350 -15.58 -21.71 18.09
CA ASN A 350 -14.99 -21.13 19.29
C ASN A 350 -14.02 -19.97 18.94
N ILE A 351 -13.49 -19.29 19.96
CA ILE A 351 -12.56 -18.16 19.79
C ILE A 351 -11.18 -18.58 19.27
N ASP A 352 -10.74 -19.80 19.56
CA ASP A 352 -9.47 -20.34 19.08
C ASP A 352 -9.52 -20.59 17.57
N ASP A 353 -10.69 -20.99 17.03
CA ASP A 353 -10.93 -21.09 15.60
C ASP A 353 -10.81 -19.71 14.94
N VAL A 354 -11.39 -18.67 15.54
CA VAL A 354 -11.27 -17.28 15.04
C VAL A 354 -9.81 -16.84 14.98
N LEU A 355 -9.05 -17.10 16.05
CA LEU A 355 -7.61 -16.83 16.11
C LEU A 355 -6.83 -17.63 15.06
N GLY A 356 -7.15 -18.90 14.89
CA GLY A 356 -6.54 -19.80 13.93
C GLY A 356 -6.79 -19.35 12.49
N TYR A 357 -8.04 -19.01 12.14
CA TYR A 357 -8.39 -18.53 10.81
C TYR A 357 -7.75 -17.17 10.49
N HIS A 358 -7.75 -16.23 11.44
CA HIS A 358 -7.10 -14.94 11.25
C HIS A 358 -5.58 -15.06 11.11
N THR A 359 -4.95 -15.97 11.85
CA THR A 359 -3.52 -16.27 11.71
C THR A 359 -3.21 -16.92 10.36
N SER A 360 -4.00 -17.90 9.94
CA SER A 360 -3.87 -18.56 8.63
C SER A 360 -4.01 -17.56 7.48
N PHE A 361 -4.97 -16.64 7.56
CA PHE A 361 -5.12 -15.55 6.60
C PHE A 361 -3.84 -14.73 6.44
N LEU A 362 -3.27 -14.26 7.56
CA LEU A 362 -2.04 -13.46 7.55
C LEU A 362 -0.83 -14.23 7.02
N ASP A 363 -0.66 -15.48 7.46
CA ASP A 363 0.47 -16.31 7.07
C ASP A 363 0.40 -16.64 5.56
N ASN A 364 -0.80 -16.91 5.02
CA ASN A 364 -1.02 -17.10 3.58
C ASN A 364 -0.72 -15.82 2.79
N CYS A 365 -1.16 -14.65 3.26
CA CYS A 365 -0.87 -13.37 2.60
C CYS A 365 0.64 -13.08 2.56
N LEU A 366 1.34 -13.25 3.68
CA LEU A 366 2.79 -13.02 3.75
C LEU A 366 3.56 -13.95 2.82
N LYS A 367 3.15 -15.22 2.79
CA LYS A 367 3.76 -16.24 1.95
C LYS A 367 3.55 -15.93 0.46
N ASP A 368 2.31 -15.77 0.04
CA ASP A 368 1.96 -15.57 -1.37
C ASP A 368 2.38 -14.17 -1.88
N CYS A 369 2.63 -13.19 -1.00
CA CYS A 369 3.27 -11.92 -1.36
C CYS A 369 4.82 -11.96 -1.40
N MET A 370 5.44 -13.15 -1.39
CA MET A 370 6.90 -13.34 -1.45
C MET A 370 7.68 -12.78 -0.25
N LEU A 371 7.01 -12.49 0.86
CA LEU A 371 7.68 -11.93 2.06
C LEU A 371 8.35 -13.02 2.89
N THR A 372 7.91 -14.27 2.83
CA THR A 372 8.54 -15.38 3.58
C THR A 372 9.90 -15.80 3.02
N ASN A 373 10.24 -15.43 1.78
CA ASN A 373 11.50 -15.79 1.12
C ASN A 373 12.44 -14.57 1.01
N PRO A 374 13.52 -14.50 1.81
CA PRO A 374 14.42 -13.35 1.79
C PRO A 374 15.24 -13.23 0.49
N GLU A 375 15.45 -14.32 -0.26
CA GLU A 375 16.14 -14.27 -1.55
C GLU A 375 15.24 -13.59 -2.61
N LEU A 376 13.98 -14.02 -2.72
CA LEU A 376 12.98 -13.41 -3.61
C LEU A 376 12.81 -11.92 -3.28
N LEU A 377 12.67 -11.58 -2.00
CA LEU A 377 12.49 -10.20 -1.56
C LEU A 377 13.71 -9.31 -1.90
N LYS A 378 14.94 -9.84 -1.78
CA LYS A 378 16.16 -9.11 -2.20
C LYS A 378 16.20 -8.87 -3.70
N MET A 379 15.83 -9.85 -4.52
CA MET A 379 15.76 -9.68 -5.98
C MET A 379 14.71 -8.64 -6.36
N PHE A 380 13.53 -8.72 -5.74
CA PHE A 380 12.47 -7.74 -5.92
C PHE A 380 12.92 -6.32 -5.55
N SER A 381 13.57 -6.16 -4.38
CA SER A 381 14.09 -4.88 -3.91
C SER A 381 15.11 -4.27 -4.87
N LYS A 382 16.07 -5.06 -5.38
CA LYS A 382 17.02 -4.59 -6.40
C LYS A 382 16.31 -4.05 -7.64
N LEU A 383 15.30 -4.76 -8.12
CA LEU A 383 14.53 -4.36 -9.29
C LEU A 383 13.78 -3.04 -9.04
N MET A 384 13.15 -2.89 -7.87
CA MET A 384 12.50 -1.64 -7.46
C MET A 384 13.51 -0.48 -7.33
N SER A 385 14.71 -0.71 -6.79
CA SER A 385 15.77 0.28 -6.73
C SER A 385 16.22 0.75 -8.11
N VAL A 386 16.33 -0.16 -9.09
CA VAL A 386 16.61 0.21 -10.50
C VAL A 386 15.50 1.10 -11.06
N CYS A 387 14.22 0.80 -10.79
CA CYS A 387 13.09 1.66 -11.18
C CYS A 387 13.22 3.07 -10.57
N VAL A 388 13.50 3.17 -9.27
CA VAL A 388 13.67 4.46 -8.57
C VAL A 388 14.86 5.24 -9.15
N MET A 389 16.03 4.61 -9.30
CA MET A 389 17.21 5.24 -9.91
C MET A 389 16.93 5.76 -11.32
N PHE A 390 16.23 4.96 -12.13
CA PHE A 390 15.77 5.38 -13.45
C PHE A 390 14.86 6.61 -13.37
N THR A 391 13.86 6.61 -12.48
CA THR A 391 12.94 7.76 -12.34
C THR A 391 13.65 9.03 -11.89
N ASN A 392 14.59 8.94 -10.95
CA ASN A 392 15.39 10.07 -10.49
C ASN A 392 16.28 10.63 -11.61
N CYS A 393 16.91 9.75 -12.40
CA CYS A 393 17.67 10.14 -13.58
C CYS A 393 16.80 10.90 -14.60
N MET A 394 15.62 10.34 -14.92
CA MET A 394 14.68 10.94 -15.87
C MET A 394 14.11 12.29 -15.40
N GLN A 395 13.83 12.44 -14.10
CA GLN A 395 13.36 13.70 -13.54
C GLN A 395 14.43 14.79 -13.63
N ARG A 396 15.67 14.50 -13.23
CA ARG A 396 16.81 15.44 -13.36
C ARG A 396 17.03 15.86 -14.81
N PHE A 397 16.96 14.89 -15.73
CA PHE A 397 17.09 15.16 -17.15
C PHE A 397 15.98 16.08 -17.66
N THR A 398 14.72 15.81 -17.29
CA THR A 398 13.57 16.63 -17.71
C THR A 398 13.68 18.06 -17.16
N GLN A 399 14.14 18.23 -15.91
CA GLN A 399 14.39 19.55 -15.31
C GLN A 399 15.49 20.32 -16.04
N SER A 400 16.63 19.67 -16.33
CA SER A 400 17.72 20.29 -17.09
C SER A 400 17.28 20.78 -18.47
N MET A 401 16.48 19.97 -19.18
CA MET A 401 15.97 20.34 -20.51
C MET A 401 14.95 21.48 -20.46
N GLN A 402 14.09 21.52 -19.45
CA GLN A 402 13.13 22.62 -19.27
C GLN A 402 13.86 23.96 -19.06
N LEU A 403 14.92 23.97 -18.24
CA LEU A 403 15.74 25.15 -18.00
C LEU A 403 16.44 25.64 -19.28
N GLU A 404 16.97 24.73 -20.10
CA GLU A 404 17.59 25.09 -21.37
C GLU A 404 16.59 25.71 -22.36
N THR A 405 15.37 25.15 -22.43
CA THR A 405 14.29 25.66 -23.29
C THR A 405 13.81 27.04 -22.83
N GLU A 406 13.67 27.24 -21.51
CA GLU A 406 13.29 28.53 -20.95
C GLU A 406 14.37 29.60 -21.17
N MET A 407 15.65 29.21 -21.08
CA MET A 407 16.77 30.10 -21.41
C MET A 407 16.73 30.53 -22.88
N GLN A 408 16.46 29.60 -23.81
CA GLN A 408 16.30 29.91 -25.23
C GLN A 408 15.12 30.85 -25.50
N ARG A 409 13.97 30.63 -24.82
CA ARG A 409 12.80 31.51 -24.93
C ARG A 409 13.12 32.94 -24.47
N LEU A 410 13.78 33.09 -23.33
CA LEU A 410 14.17 34.40 -22.79
C LEU A 410 15.11 35.17 -23.73
N THR A 411 16.03 34.47 -24.41
CA THR A 411 16.87 35.09 -25.46
C THR A 411 16.09 35.51 -26.70
N LEU A 412 15.04 34.78 -27.10
CA LEU A 412 14.21 35.13 -28.27
C LEU A 412 13.25 36.30 -27.99
N GLU A 413 12.59 36.34 -26.82
CA GLU A 413 11.65 37.42 -26.46
C GLU A 413 12.32 38.81 -26.43
N HIS A 414 13.60 38.88 -26.05
CA HIS A 414 14.37 40.12 -26.07
C HIS A 414 14.81 40.55 -27.48
N GLY A 415 14.90 39.62 -28.44
CA GLY A 415 15.13 39.96 -29.85
C GLY A 415 13.94 40.67 -30.50
N THR A 416 12.76 40.62 -29.87
CA THR A 416 11.51 41.19 -30.39
C THR A 416 11.05 42.48 -29.69
N MET A 417 11.76 42.95 -28.66
CA MET A 417 11.41 44.22 -27.99
C MET A 417 11.84 45.43 -28.83
N MET A 418 10.91 46.38 -29.04
CA MET A 418 11.16 47.63 -29.78
C MET A 418 11.94 48.61 -28.89
N GLY A 419 13.27 48.58 -29.00
CA GLY A 419 14.17 49.59 -28.42
C GLY A 419 15.41 48.99 -27.74
N PRO A 420 16.52 49.75 -27.61
CA PRO A 420 17.70 49.28 -26.91
C PRO A 420 17.42 49.11 -25.41
N PRO A 421 17.78 47.97 -24.79
CA PRO A 421 17.47 47.69 -23.38
C PRO A 421 18.12 48.71 -22.44
N THR A 422 17.40 49.09 -21.38
CA THR A 422 17.88 50.04 -20.37
C THR A 422 19.04 49.44 -19.55
N GLN A 423 19.88 50.28 -18.94
CA GLN A 423 21.02 49.78 -18.14
C GLN A 423 20.60 48.90 -16.97
N SER A 424 19.46 49.20 -16.32
CA SER A 424 18.90 48.40 -15.22
C SER A 424 18.52 46.99 -15.69
N GLU A 425 17.83 46.89 -16.83
CA GLU A 425 17.44 45.62 -17.44
C GLU A 425 18.66 44.78 -17.84
N LYS A 426 19.71 45.41 -18.40
CA LYS A 426 20.97 44.71 -18.74
C LYS A 426 21.68 44.12 -17.52
N THR A 427 21.70 44.83 -16.39
CA THR A 427 22.31 44.33 -15.15
C THR A 427 21.49 43.22 -14.50
N GLU A 428 20.17 43.33 -14.50
CA GLU A 428 19.28 42.28 -13.97
C GLU A 428 19.33 41.02 -14.85
N GLU A 429 19.40 41.19 -16.17
CA GLU A 429 19.56 40.11 -17.14
C GLU A 429 20.94 39.43 -17.02
N ALA A 430 22.01 40.21 -16.87
CA ALA A 430 23.35 39.65 -16.66
C ALA A 430 23.42 38.86 -15.34
N MET A 431 22.75 39.33 -14.28
CA MET A 431 22.62 38.57 -13.03
C MET A 431 21.80 37.30 -13.22
N LYS A 432 20.61 37.37 -13.84
CA LYS A 432 19.76 36.19 -14.11
C LYS A 432 20.48 35.17 -15.00
N LYS A 433 21.06 35.58 -16.12
CA LYS A 433 21.87 34.71 -16.99
C LYS A 433 23.05 34.09 -16.25
N LYS A 434 23.74 34.83 -15.38
CA LYS A 434 24.88 34.31 -14.61
C LYS A 434 24.44 33.35 -13.50
N LEU A 435 23.32 33.60 -12.83
CA LEU A 435 22.73 32.69 -11.84
C LEU A 435 22.23 31.40 -12.50
N THR A 436 21.49 31.51 -13.59
CA THR A 436 20.99 30.36 -14.35
C THR A 436 22.12 29.59 -15.01
N SER A 437 23.14 30.26 -15.57
CA SER A 437 24.35 29.61 -16.13
C SER A 437 25.16 28.88 -15.07
N LYS A 438 25.31 29.46 -13.87
CA LYS A 438 26.00 28.81 -12.76
C LYS A 438 25.22 27.59 -12.26
N PHE A 439 23.90 27.72 -12.16
CA PHE A 439 23.00 26.62 -11.79
C PHE A 439 22.98 25.51 -12.86
N LEU A 440 23.03 25.88 -14.16
CA LEU A 440 23.17 24.92 -15.26
C LEU A 440 24.53 24.23 -15.17
N ALA A 441 25.64 24.95 -15.00
CA ALA A 441 26.97 24.36 -14.90
C ALA A 441 27.07 23.34 -13.74
N GLU A 442 26.47 23.64 -12.59
CA GLU A 442 26.39 22.72 -11.44
C GLU A 442 25.54 21.46 -11.75
N HIS A 443 24.56 21.54 -12.66
CA HIS A 443 23.68 20.41 -13.03
C HIS A 443 24.07 19.68 -14.34
N VAL A 444 24.89 20.30 -15.19
CA VAL A 444 25.14 19.88 -16.58
C VAL A 444 26.46 19.13 -16.76
N ASP A 445 27.44 19.31 -15.88
CA ASP A 445 28.79 18.72 -16.00
C ASP A 445 28.83 17.17 -16.10
N ALA A 446 27.70 16.47 -15.89
CA ALA A 446 27.61 15.01 -16.06
C ALA A 446 26.91 14.52 -17.34
N PHE A 447 26.17 15.37 -18.08
CA PHE A 447 25.21 14.92 -19.11
C PHE A 447 25.46 15.42 -20.53
N GLN A 448 26.53 16.19 -20.78
CA GLN A 448 26.77 16.92 -22.04
C GLN A 448 27.07 16.08 -23.31
N SER A 449 26.86 14.76 -23.33
CA SER A 449 26.88 14.00 -24.58
C SER A 449 25.59 13.22 -24.78
N SER A 450 24.94 13.41 -25.94
CA SER A 450 23.77 12.60 -26.32
C SER A 450 24.09 11.10 -26.33
N THR A 451 25.36 10.75 -26.55
CA THR A 451 25.89 9.39 -26.45
C THR A 451 25.91 8.86 -25.00
N GLY A 452 26.12 9.72 -24.01
CA GLY A 452 26.10 9.37 -22.59
C GLY A 452 24.69 9.03 -22.09
N PHE A 453 23.67 9.78 -22.52
CA PHE A 453 22.28 9.51 -22.14
C PHE A 453 21.79 8.17 -22.72
N GLU A 454 22.01 7.92 -24.02
CA GLU A 454 21.62 6.65 -24.65
C GLU A 454 22.33 5.45 -23.98
N SER A 455 23.63 5.57 -23.70
CA SER A 455 24.37 4.55 -22.96
C SER A 455 23.79 4.30 -21.57
N THR A 456 23.39 5.36 -20.87
CA THR A 456 22.79 5.27 -19.54
C THR A 456 21.44 4.54 -19.58
N ILE A 457 20.57 4.86 -20.55
CA ILE A 457 19.29 4.17 -20.73
C ILE A 457 19.49 2.69 -21.08
N ASN A 458 20.44 2.38 -21.97
CA ASN A 458 20.77 1.00 -22.31
C ASN A 458 21.32 0.22 -21.10
N ASN A 459 22.10 0.87 -20.23
CA ASN A 459 22.56 0.27 -18.98
C ASN A 459 21.40 -0.04 -18.03
N PHE A 460 20.46 0.90 -17.84
CA PHE A 460 19.26 0.65 -17.04
C PHE A 460 18.42 -0.49 -17.62
N ASP A 461 18.25 -0.54 -18.94
CA ASP A 461 17.49 -1.59 -19.60
C ASP A 461 18.13 -2.98 -19.41
N ASN A 462 19.45 -3.07 -19.59
CA ASN A 462 20.19 -4.31 -19.36
C ASN A 462 20.09 -4.76 -17.90
N ASN A 463 20.31 -3.86 -16.93
CA ASN A 463 20.22 -4.18 -15.50
C ASN A 463 18.81 -4.62 -15.10
N PHE A 464 17.78 -3.88 -15.55
CA PHE A 464 16.38 -4.25 -15.31
C PHE A 464 16.06 -5.62 -15.90
N SER A 465 16.51 -5.88 -17.14
CA SER A 465 16.28 -7.15 -17.82
C SER A 465 16.98 -8.32 -17.11
N ILE A 466 18.21 -8.14 -16.62
CA ILE A 466 18.93 -9.17 -15.86
C ILE A 466 18.15 -9.52 -14.59
N HIS A 467 17.82 -8.52 -13.76
CA HIS A 467 17.12 -8.76 -12.50
C HIS A 467 15.71 -9.30 -12.67
N LEU A 468 14.97 -8.85 -13.69
CA LEU A 468 13.66 -9.40 -14.00
C LEU A 468 13.76 -10.88 -14.40
N MET A 469 14.75 -11.24 -15.21
CA MET A 469 14.94 -12.64 -15.61
C MET A 469 15.39 -13.50 -14.43
N GLU A 470 16.28 -13.01 -13.57
CA GLU A 470 16.67 -13.69 -12.32
C GLU A 470 15.46 -13.96 -11.41
N LEU A 471 14.58 -12.96 -11.24
CA LEU A 471 13.37 -13.08 -10.44
C LEU A 471 12.40 -14.13 -11.03
N LEU A 472 12.06 -14.00 -12.32
CA LEU A 472 11.16 -14.93 -13.00
C LEU A 472 11.67 -16.37 -12.94
N ASP A 473 12.98 -16.51 -13.08
CA ASP A 473 13.64 -17.79 -13.06
C ASP A 473 13.58 -18.46 -11.67
N LYS A 474 13.85 -17.68 -10.62
CA LYS A 474 13.73 -18.14 -9.25
C LYS A 474 12.30 -18.45 -8.84
N LEU A 475 11.32 -17.65 -9.28
CA LEU A 475 9.90 -17.94 -9.08
C LEU A 475 9.50 -19.27 -9.77
N SER A 476 10.02 -19.54 -10.97
CA SER A 476 9.80 -20.81 -11.68
C SER A 476 10.35 -22.01 -10.91
N MET A 477 11.56 -21.88 -10.35
CA MET A 477 12.13 -22.94 -9.50
C MET A 477 11.32 -23.16 -8.22
N TYR A 478 10.89 -22.08 -7.57
CA TYR A 478 10.11 -22.15 -6.34
C TYR A 478 8.76 -22.85 -6.58
N SER A 479 8.09 -22.49 -7.68
CA SER A 479 6.87 -23.18 -8.11
C SER A 479 7.07 -24.68 -8.36
N ALA A 480 8.19 -25.07 -8.99
CA ALA A 480 8.45 -26.47 -9.33
C ALA A 480 8.79 -27.34 -8.10
N ASN A 481 9.41 -26.76 -7.07
CA ASN A 481 9.87 -27.48 -5.89
C ASN A 481 8.81 -27.57 -4.79
N ASP A 482 8.08 -26.48 -4.53
CA ASP A 482 7.14 -26.39 -3.39
C ASP A 482 5.68 -26.69 -3.77
N CYS A 483 5.41 -27.03 -5.04
CA CYS A 483 4.06 -27.30 -5.58
C CYS A 483 3.04 -26.17 -5.32
N GLU A 484 3.53 -24.93 -5.21
CA GLU A 484 2.68 -23.77 -4.93
C GLU A 484 2.09 -23.22 -6.23
N HIS A 485 0.90 -23.69 -6.58
CA HIS A 485 0.18 -23.30 -7.79
C HIS A 485 -0.06 -21.78 -7.89
N ASN A 486 -0.12 -21.06 -6.77
CA ASN A 486 -0.38 -19.61 -6.75
C ASN A 486 0.81 -18.78 -7.30
N ILE A 487 2.04 -19.29 -7.20
CA ILE A 487 3.26 -18.62 -7.69
C ILE A 487 3.45 -18.82 -9.21
N ILE A 488 2.71 -19.74 -9.81
CA ILE A 488 2.65 -19.87 -11.27
C ILE A 488 1.90 -18.68 -11.88
N ASN A 489 0.86 -18.19 -11.20
CA ASN A 489 0.02 -17.10 -11.72
C ASN A 489 0.82 -15.79 -11.86
N ILE A 490 1.70 -15.49 -10.91
CA ILE A 490 2.60 -14.33 -11.00
C ILE A 490 3.54 -14.45 -12.21
N ILE A 491 4.07 -15.64 -12.50
CA ILE A 491 4.93 -15.85 -13.69
C ILE A 491 4.14 -15.58 -14.97
N TYR A 492 2.92 -16.10 -15.10
CA TYR A 492 2.08 -15.84 -16.27
C TYR A 492 1.70 -14.36 -16.43
N ARG A 493 1.45 -13.64 -15.34
CA ARG A 493 1.18 -12.19 -15.40
C ARG A 493 2.40 -11.38 -15.81
N LEU A 494 3.57 -11.73 -15.27
CA LEU A 494 4.81 -11.03 -15.56
C LEU A 494 5.33 -11.34 -16.97
N ASP A 495 5.09 -12.56 -17.47
CA ASP A 495 5.37 -12.98 -18.84
C ASP A 495 4.24 -12.58 -19.80
N PHE A 496 4.03 -11.26 -19.93
CA PHE A 496 2.96 -10.69 -20.75
C PHE A 496 3.00 -11.23 -22.19
N ASN A 497 1.97 -12.00 -22.57
CA ASN A 497 1.84 -12.64 -23.89
C ASN A 497 3.07 -13.45 -24.32
N GLY A 498 3.82 -14.00 -23.36
CA GLY A 498 5.01 -14.80 -23.63
C GLY A 498 6.23 -14.01 -24.11
N PHE A 499 6.26 -12.70 -23.87
CA PHE A 499 7.37 -11.83 -24.27
C PHE A 499 8.72 -12.29 -23.71
N TYR A 500 8.75 -12.85 -22.51
CA TYR A 500 9.96 -13.38 -21.87
C TYR A 500 10.08 -14.91 -21.99
N THR A 501 9.05 -15.61 -22.46
CA THR A 501 8.98 -17.09 -22.54
C THR A 501 10.19 -17.70 -23.24
N GLU A 502 10.59 -17.20 -24.41
CA GLU A 502 11.71 -17.79 -25.16
C GLU A 502 13.04 -17.68 -24.40
N ARG A 503 13.24 -16.55 -23.71
CA ARG A 503 14.45 -16.30 -22.93
C ARG A 503 14.46 -17.17 -21.67
N LEU A 504 13.32 -17.34 -21.01
CA LEU A 504 13.15 -18.25 -19.87
C LEU A 504 13.45 -19.70 -20.27
N LYS A 505 12.96 -20.14 -21.43
CA LYS A 505 13.24 -21.49 -21.97
C LYS A 505 14.73 -21.71 -22.21
N ARG A 506 15.46 -20.72 -22.73
CA ARG A 506 16.93 -20.82 -22.90
C ARG A 506 17.65 -20.96 -21.56
N ILE A 507 17.31 -20.14 -20.56
CA ILE A 507 17.94 -20.20 -19.23
C ILE A 507 17.62 -21.54 -18.55
N SER A 508 16.41 -22.07 -18.70
CA SER A 508 16.04 -23.40 -18.21
C SER A 508 16.85 -24.52 -18.92
N ALA A 509 16.99 -24.44 -20.25
CA ALA A 509 17.78 -25.41 -21.02
C ALA A 509 19.27 -25.38 -20.65
N GLU A 510 19.86 -24.20 -20.44
CA GLU A 510 21.25 -24.05 -19.98
C GLU A 510 21.47 -24.66 -18.59
N ARG A 511 20.47 -24.60 -17.70
CA ARG A 511 20.55 -25.31 -16.40
C ARG A 511 20.48 -26.81 -16.55
N SER A 512 19.56 -27.33 -17.35
CA SER A 512 19.45 -28.77 -17.61
C SER A 512 20.76 -29.34 -18.19
N GLN A 513 21.47 -28.55 -19.00
CA GLN A 513 22.81 -28.88 -19.50
C GLN A 513 23.88 -28.80 -18.39
N LYS A 514 23.83 -27.83 -17.48
CA LYS A 514 24.78 -27.71 -16.35
C LYS A 514 24.58 -28.76 -15.25
N ILE A 515 23.37 -29.30 -15.09
CA ILE A 515 23.09 -30.44 -14.19
C ILE A 515 23.57 -31.76 -14.81
N SER A 516 23.86 -31.76 -16.13
CA SER A 516 24.33 -32.92 -16.88
C SER A 516 25.85 -32.84 -17.23
N PRO A 517 26.76 -33.02 -16.25
CA PRO A 517 28.03 -33.64 -16.61
C PRO A 517 28.56 -34.60 -15.52
N GLN A 518 28.30 -35.91 -15.69
CA GLN A 518 29.24 -37.02 -15.47
C GLN A 518 28.51 -38.38 -15.60
N MET A 519 28.21 -38.80 -16.84
CA MET A 519 28.39 -40.21 -17.18
C MET A 519 29.60 -40.26 -18.11
N GLY A 520 30.76 -40.53 -17.52
CA GLY A 520 32.00 -40.72 -18.28
C GLY A 520 31.89 -41.91 -19.23
N PRO A 521 32.72 -41.95 -20.29
CA PRO A 521 32.70 -43.04 -21.25
C PRO A 521 33.02 -44.35 -20.52
N GLY A 522 32.16 -45.36 -20.72
CA GLY A 522 32.29 -46.67 -20.10
C GLY A 522 33.67 -47.28 -20.36
N ARG A 523 34.34 -47.73 -19.29
CA ARG A 523 35.56 -48.53 -19.38
C ARG A 523 35.26 -49.85 -20.11
N PRO A 524 36.12 -50.32 -21.03
CA PRO A 524 35.97 -51.65 -21.61
C PRO A 524 36.25 -52.72 -20.55
N SER A 525 35.42 -53.76 -20.52
CA SER A 525 35.53 -54.87 -19.57
C SER A 525 36.82 -55.64 -19.78
N VAL A 526 37.62 -55.79 -18.71
CA VAL A 526 38.71 -56.77 -18.66
C VAL A 526 38.13 -58.08 -18.11
N ALA A 527 38.18 -59.15 -18.90
CA ALA A 527 37.81 -60.49 -18.48
C ALA A 527 38.88 -61.07 -17.53
N PRO A 528 38.51 -61.82 -16.47
CA PRO A 528 39.47 -62.51 -15.63
C PRO A 528 39.85 -63.88 -16.22
N PRO A 529 41.02 -64.44 -15.83
CA PRO A 529 41.55 -65.71 -16.36
C PRO A 529 40.78 -66.95 -15.90
#